data_AF-A0A7W4W2N4-F1
#
_entry.id   AF-A0A7W4W2N4-F1
#
_cell.length_a   1.000
_cell.length_b   1.000
_cell.length_c   1.000
_cell.angle_alpha   90.00
_cell.angle_beta   90.00
_cell.angle_gamma   90.00
#
_symmetry.space_group_name_H-M   'P 1'
#
loop_
_entity.id
_entity.type
_entity.pdbx_description
1 polymer ?
#
loop_
_entity_poly.entity_id
_entity_poly.type
_entity_poly.pdbx_seq_one_letter_code
_entity_poly.pdbx_strand_id
1 'polypeptide(L)'
;MDMTPGLIISALHWAALLSLLLCRRPALSSRLMMVYGLSLLFLCIPIAGLAPVFYLRGVFGEFSLTSTLVLIGLAFCRVTRSESIHLPQSELKWLAGLMALVALWFYPMSLGAGIVDPYQWGYQPNLLAIAAIAVGVLAWAKGHNLIVAVLSLDLIAFQFGLLESNNLWDYLIDPFAAITALVYATSTLRAQWRAAAGQPQHHKHQPIADDGRVVQIKGHILSREQHVVAGENNPAGEKHGYGYTEPGVLGATATAKKAK
;
A
#
# COMPACT_ATOMS: atom_id res chain seq x y z
N MET A 1 -32.87 10.81 -25.63
CA MET A 1 -32.31 9.66 -24.90
C MET A 1 -31.93 10.17 -23.54
N ASP A 2 -32.62 9.70 -22.52
CA ASP A 2 -32.36 10.12 -21.15
C ASP A 2 -31.05 9.49 -20.67
N MET A 3 -30.23 10.25 -19.95
CA MET A 3 -29.03 9.68 -19.33
C MET A 3 -29.47 8.77 -18.18
N THR A 4 -29.35 7.47 -18.39
CA THR A 4 -29.57 6.48 -17.32
C THR A 4 -28.51 6.66 -16.23
N PRO A 5 -28.80 6.27 -14.98
CA PRO A 5 -27.80 6.34 -13.91
C PRO A 5 -26.49 5.60 -14.26
N GLY A 6 -26.58 4.46 -14.96
CA GLY A 6 -25.41 3.69 -15.42
C GLY A 6 -24.54 4.44 -16.44
N LEU A 7 -25.14 5.23 -17.32
CA LEU A 7 -24.39 6.12 -18.23
C LEU A 7 -23.64 7.23 -17.47
N ILE A 8 -24.27 7.80 -16.45
CA ILE A 8 -23.64 8.80 -15.59
C ILE A 8 -22.45 8.18 -14.85
N ILE A 9 -22.61 6.98 -14.28
CA ILE A 9 -21.52 6.24 -13.61
C ILE A 9 -20.37 5.97 -14.58
N SER A 10 -20.66 5.53 -15.80
CA SER A 10 -19.65 5.34 -16.86
C SER A 10 -18.91 6.64 -17.21
N ALA A 11 -19.62 7.76 -17.34
CA ALA A 11 -19.01 9.06 -17.60
C ALA A 11 -18.08 9.49 -16.44
N LEU A 12 -18.53 9.32 -15.19
CA LEU A 12 -17.73 9.57 -13.98
C LEU A 12 -16.47 8.72 -13.96
N HIS A 13 -16.58 7.44 -14.30
CA HIS A 13 -15.45 6.51 -14.38
C HIS A 13 -14.40 6.98 -15.39
N TRP A 14 -14.82 7.26 -16.63
CA TRP A 14 -13.92 7.74 -17.68
C TRP A 14 -13.28 9.09 -17.34
N ALA A 15 -14.04 10.04 -16.80
CA ALA A 15 -13.49 11.32 -16.39
C ALA A 15 -12.47 11.18 -15.27
N ALA A 16 -12.73 10.33 -14.27
CA ALA A 16 -11.77 10.01 -13.22
C ALA A 16 -10.51 9.39 -13.84
N LEU A 17 -10.65 8.36 -14.67
CA LEU A 17 -9.53 7.70 -15.32
C LEU A 17 -8.68 8.67 -16.16
N LEU A 18 -9.30 9.46 -17.04
CA LEU A 18 -8.62 10.43 -17.91
C LEU A 18 -7.89 11.51 -17.09
N SER A 19 -8.53 12.03 -16.03
CA SER A 19 -7.89 13.03 -15.18
C SER A 19 -6.65 12.48 -14.49
N LEU A 20 -6.68 11.23 -14.01
CA LEU A 20 -5.53 10.58 -13.39
C LEU A 20 -4.43 10.19 -14.40
N LEU A 21 -4.80 9.81 -15.63
CA LEU A 21 -3.85 9.45 -16.69
C LEU A 21 -3.16 10.67 -17.31
N LEU A 22 -3.89 11.78 -17.51
CA LEU A 22 -3.34 13.00 -18.12
C LEU A 22 -2.59 13.87 -17.11
N CYS A 23 -2.94 13.76 -15.82
CA CYS A 23 -2.26 14.46 -14.72
C CYS A 23 -1.36 13.51 -13.91
N ARG A 24 -0.37 12.87 -14.57
CA ARG A 24 0.52 11.88 -13.94
C ARG A 24 1.43 12.43 -12.83
N ARG A 25 1.91 13.67 -13.00
CA ARG A 25 2.63 14.39 -11.94
C ARG A 25 1.62 14.99 -10.97
N PRO A 26 1.98 15.41 -9.74
CA PRO A 26 1.10 16.20 -8.89
C PRO A 26 0.81 17.53 -9.59
N ALA A 27 -0.10 17.48 -10.56
CA ALA A 27 -0.60 18.63 -11.26
C ALA A 27 -1.24 19.54 -10.23
N LEU A 28 -1.26 20.84 -10.53
CA LEU A 28 -2.07 21.77 -9.78
C LEU A 28 -3.49 21.18 -9.69
N SER A 29 -4.08 21.15 -8.50
CA SER A 29 -5.40 20.56 -8.25
C SER A 29 -6.46 21.07 -9.24
N SER A 30 -6.34 22.34 -9.63
CA SER A 30 -7.16 22.96 -10.67
C SER A 30 -7.06 22.30 -12.05
N ARG A 31 -5.86 21.85 -12.47
CA ARG A 31 -5.70 21.15 -13.76
C ARG A 31 -6.41 19.80 -13.74
N LEU A 32 -6.32 19.06 -12.63
CA LEU A 32 -7.00 17.78 -12.51
C LEU A 32 -8.53 17.99 -12.53
N MET A 33 -9.05 18.94 -11.76
CA MET A 33 -10.46 19.31 -11.77
C MET A 33 -10.94 19.78 -13.16
N MET A 34 -10.12 20.58 -13.84
CA MET A 34 -10.41 21.04 -15.20
C MET A 34 -10.48 19.86 -16.17
N VAL A 35 -9.50 18.95 -16.16
CA VAL A 35 -9.53 17.76 -17.02
C VAL A 35 -10.74 16.89 -16.68
N TYR A 36 -11.02 16.65 -15.41
CA TYR A 36 -12.19 15.88 -14.97
C TYR A 36 -13.50 16.51 -15.48
N GLY A 37 -13.69 17.81 -15.24
CA GLY A 37 -14.89 18.54 -15.66
C GLY A 37 -15.05 18.63 -17.18
N LEU A 38 -13.96 18.89 -17.91
CA LEU A 38 -13.96 18.91 -19.38
C LEU A 38 -14.22 17.52 -19.96
N SER A 39 -13.65 16.46 -19.37
CA SER A 39 -13.94 15.08 -19.77
C SER A 39 -15.41 14.73 -19.54
N LEU A 40 -15.98 15.06 -18.37
CA LEU A 40 -17.41 14.86 -18.12
C LEU A 40 -18.29 15.60 -19.12
N LEU A 41 -18.00 16.88 -19.34
CA LEU A 41 -18.74 17.71 -20.28
C LEU A 41 -18.69 17.10 -21.69
N PHE A 42 -17.49 16.75 -22.16
CA PHE A 42 -17.31 16.15 -23.48
C PHE A 42 -18.02 14.80 -23.61
N LEU A 43 -17.95 13.94 -22.60
CA LEU A 43 -18.56 12.61 -22.62
C LEU A 43 -20.09 12.64 -22.65
N CYS A 44 -20.70 13.68 -22.06
CA CYS A 44 -22.15 13.83 -21.95
C CYS A 44 -22.77 14.68 -23.06
N ILE A 45 -22.00 15.49 -23.79
CA ILE A 45 -22.50 16.29 -24.91
C ILE A 45 -22.72 15.39 -26.14
N PRO A 46 -23.92 15.35 -26.73
CA PRO A 46 -24.17 14.62 -27.97
C PRO A 46 -23.34 15.14 -29.13
N ILE A 47 -22.60 14.25 -29.79
CA ILE A 47 -21.89 14.53 -31.04
C ILE A 47 -22.58 13.72 -32.14
N ALA A 48 -23.12 14.39 -33.16
CA ALA A 48 -23.89 13.76 -34.23
C ALA A 48 -25.08 12.90 -33.72
N GLY A 49 -25.74 13.34 -32.65
CA GLY A 49 -26.96 12.71 -32.12
C GLY A 49 -26.76 11.69 -30.99
N LEU A 50 -25.52 11.29 -30.68
CA LEU A 50 -25.20 10.39 -29.56
C LEU A 50 -24.04 10.93 -28.73
N ALA A 51 -24.14 10.83 -27.40
CA ALA A 51 -23.05 11.25 -26.52
C ALA A 51 -21.87 10.24 -26.59
N PRO A 52 -20.60 10.69 -26.58
CA PRO A 52 -19.43 9.82 -26.65
C PRO A 52 -19.43 8.66 -25.65
N VAL A 53 -20.01 8.87 -24.46
CA VAL A 53 -20.11 7.82 -23.43
C VAL A 53 -20.89 6.58 -23.91
N PHE A 54 -21.87 6.72 -24.81
CA PHE A 54 -22.60 5.58 -25.38
C PHE A 54 -21.69 4.70 -26.22
N TYR A 55 -20.84 5.31 -27.06
CA TYR A 55 -19.89 4.57 -27.89
C TYR A 55 -18.85 3.85 -27.03
N LEU A 56 -18.34 4.51 -25.99
CA LEU A 56 -17.40 3.89 -25.06
C LEU A 56 -18.03 2.71 -24.31
N ARG A 57 -19.28 2.88 -23.84
CA ARG A 57 -20.04 1.80 -23.21
C ARG A 57 -20.26 0.61 -24.15
N GLY A 58 -20.51 0.86 -25.43
CA GLY A 58 -20.65 -0.19 -26.44
C GLY A 58 -19.35 -0.99 -26.69
N VAL A 59 -18.18 -0.35 -26.56
CA VAL A 59 -16.88 -1.01 -26.78
C VAL A 59 -16.36 -1.72 -25.52
N PHE A 60 -16.49 -1.08 -24.36
CA PHE A 60 -15.86 -1.53 -23.12
C PHE A 60 -16.82 -2.19 -22.13
N GLY A 61 -18.14 -2.07 -22.36
CA GLY A 61 -19.16 -2.51 -21.43
C GLY A 61 -19.43 -1.52 -20.30
N GLU A 62 -20.16 -1.98 -19.29
CA GLU A 62 -20.45 -1.24 -18.06
C GLU A 62 -19.33 -1.49 -17.03
N PHE A 63 -18.84 -0.44 -16.38
CA PHE A 63 -17.86 -0.55 -15.30
C PHE A 63 -18.57 -0.83 -13.97
N SER A 64 -17.87 -1.54 -13.09
CA SER A 64 -18.35 -1.75 -11.73
C SER A 64 -18.40 -0.44 -10.95
N LEU A 65 -19.30 -0.38 -9.97
CA LEU A 65 -19.36 0.78 -9.10
C LEU A 65 -18.14 0.80 -8.17
N THR A 66 -17.64 -0.34 -7.70
CA THR A 66 -16.36 -0.46 -6.98
C THR A 66 -15.22 0.28 -7.70
N SER A 67 -14.98 -0.01 -8.98
CA SER A 67 -13.86 0.57 -9.71
C SER A 67 -14.04 2.08 -9.91
N THR A 68 -15.27 2.51 -10.16
CA THR A 68 -15.65 3.92 -10.28
C THR A 68 -15.40 4.69 -8.97
N LEU A 69 -15.85 4.16 -7.83
CA LEU A 69 -15.67 4.75 -6.51
C LEU A 69 -14.19 4.88 -6.15
N VAL A 70 -13.38 3.84 -6.42
CA VAL A 70 -11.94 3.86 -6.18
C VAL A 70 -11.25 4.93 -7.03
N LEU A 71 -11.56 5.03 -8.33
CA LEU A 71 -10.96 6.05 -9.19
C LEU A 71 -11.35 7.47 -8.78
N ILE A 72 -12.62 7.70 -8.44
CA ILE A 72 -13.09 9.00 -7.94
C ILE A 72 -12.39 9.35 -6.63
N GLY A 73 -12.27 8.41 -5.69
CA GLY A 73 -11.56 8.62 -4.44
C GLY A 73 -10.08 8.98 -4.66
N LEU A 74 -9.41 8.29 -5.57
CA LEU A 74 -8.02 8.60 -5.97
C LEU A 74 -7.89 9.98 -6.62
N ALA A 75 -8.84 10.38 -7.47
CA ALA A 75 -8.87 11.71 -8.07
C ALA A 75 -9.12 12.79 -7.01
N PHE A 76 -10.06 12.56 -6.10
CA PHE A 76 -10.40 13.47 -5.01
C PHE A 76 -9.22 13.71 -4.07
N CYS A 77 -8.54 12.66 -3.61
CA CYS A 77 -7.33 12.80 -2.78
C CYS A 77 -6.21 13.59 -3.48
N ARG A 78 -6.06 13.46 -4.80
CA ARG A 78 -5.08 14.26 -5.55
C ARG A 78 -5.46 15.74 -5.65
N VAL A 79 -6.75 16.04 -5.72
CA VAL A 79 -7.26 17.42 -5.79
C VAL A 79 -7.13 18.12 -4.44
N THR A 80 -7.55 17.47 -3.36
CA THR A 80 -7.59 18.12 -2.04
C THR A 80 -6.20 18.41 -1.49
N ARG A 81 -5.17 17.65 -1.93
CA ARG A 81 -3.75 17.83 -1.54
C ARG A 81 -3.57 17.91 -0.01
N SER A 82 -4.56 17.43 0.73
CA SER A 82 -4.70 17.59 2.17
C SER A 82 -3.96 16.44 2.81
N GLU A 83 -3.02 16.75 3.70
CA GLU A 83 -2.33 15.73 4.50
C GLU A 83 -3.30 14.90 5.36
N SER A 84 -4.53 15.39 5.56
CA SER A 84 -5.56 14.72 6.34
C SER A 84 -6.44 13.76 5.52
N ILE A 85 -6.48 13.86 4.19
CA ILE A 85 -7.38 13.07 3.34
C ILE A 85 -6.55 12.26 2.34
N HIS A 86 -6.09 11.09 2.79
CA HIS A 86 -5.42 10.11 1.96
C HIS A 86 -6.24 8.82 1.92
N LEU A 87 -6.35 8.20 0.73
CA LEU A 87 -6.81 6.83 0.67
C LEU A 87 -5.80 5.94 1.42
N PRO A 88 -6.24 5.20 2.45
CA PRO A 88 -5.35 4.37 3.25
C PRO A 88 -4.72 3.30 2.37
N GLN A 89 -3.40 3.42 2.14
CA GLN A 89 -2.66 2.54 1.24
C GLN A 89 -2.71 1.07 1.68
N SER A 90 -2.80 0.82 2.99
CA SER A 90 -3.03 -0.52 3.54
C SER A 90 -4.37 -1.10 3.09
N GLU A 91 -5.44 -0.30 3.13
CA GLU A 91 -6.78 -0.74 2.72
C GLU A 91 -6.88 -0.93 1.21
N LEU A 92 -6.24 -0.06 0.41
CA LEU A 92 -6.14 -0.27 -1.04
C LEU A 92 -5.43 -1.57 -1.39
N LYS A 93 -4.36 -1.92 -0.66
CA LYS A 93 -3.69 -3.22 -0.81
C LYS A 93 -4.60 -4.39 -0.45
N TRP A 94 -5.35 -4.28 0.64
CA TRP A 94 -6.32 -5.31 1.04
C TRP A 94 -7.45 -5.46 0.03
N LEU A 95 -8.03 -4.36 -0.43
CA LEU A 95 -9.09 -4.35 -1.44
C LEU A 95 -8.60 -4.95 -2.76
N ALA A 96 -7.42 -4.54 -3.23
CA ALA A 96 -6.81 -5.12 -4.42
C ALA A 96 -6.48 -6.61 -4.26
N GLY A 97 -5.98 -7.03 -3.08
CA GLY A 97 -5.75 -8.44 -2.78
C GLY A 97 -7.04 -9.26 -2.80
N LEU A 98 -8.10 -8.75 -2.20
CA LEU A 98 -9.43 -9.36 -2.21
C LEU A 98 -9.98 -9.47 -3.63
N MET A 99 -9.99 -8.37 -4.40
CA MET A 99 -10.44 -8.36 -5.78
C MET A 99 -9.62 -9.29 -6.67
N ALA A 100 -8.30 -9.35 -6.48
CA ALA A 100 -7.44 -10.28 -7.22
C ALA A 100 -7.76 -11.74 -6.90
N LEU A 101 -7.97 -12.08 -5.62
CA LEU A 101 -8.35 -13.43 -5.20
C LEU A 101 -9.71 -13.82 -5.77
N VAL A 102 -10.71 -12.94 -5.64
CA VAL A 102 -12.04 -13.15 -6.22
C VAL A 102 -11.92 -13.32 -7.73
N ALA A 103 -11.20 -12.44 -8.44
CA ALA A 103 -11.05 -12.50 -9.89
C ALA A 103 -10.41 -13.81 -10.40
N LEU A 104 -9.36 -14.30 -9.73
CA LEU A 104 -8.67 -15.53 -10.11
C LEU A 104 -9.54 -16.78 -10.01
N TRP A 105 -10.53 -16.77 -9.13
CA TRP A 105 -11.49 -17.85 -9.00
C TRP A 105 -12.73 -17.61 -9.88
N PHE A 106 -13.32 -16.42 -9.78
CA PHE A 106 -14.56 -16.02 -10.41
C PHE A 106 -14.48 -16.09 -11.95
N TYR A 107 -13.56 -15.36 -12.57
CA TYR A 107 -13.56 -15.25 -14.04
C TYR A 107 -13.29 -16.59 -14.74
N PRO A 108 -12.30 -17.41 -14.33
CA PRO A 108 -12.11 -18.71 -14.95
C PRO A 108 -13.32 -19.64 -14.79
N MET A 109 -13.95 -19.64 -13.61
CA MET A 109 -15.14 -20.46 -13.37
C MET A 109 -16.32 -20.01 -14.23
N SER A 110 -16.57 -18.70 -14.33
CA SER A 110 -17.61 -18.13 -15.20
C SER A 110 -17.35 -18.35 -16.69
N LEU A 111 -16.07 -18.53 -17.08
CA LEU A 111 -15.66 -18.88 -18.45
C LEU A 111 -15.72 -20.39 -18.73
N GLY A 112 -16.18 -21.21 -17.79
CA GLY A 112 -16.38 -22.64 -17.98
C GLY A 112 -15.19 -23.53 -17.59
N ALA A 113 -14.22 -23.02 -16.81
CA ALA A 113 -13.13 -23.85 -16.28
C ALA A 113 -13.60 -24.89 -15.25
N GLY A 114 -14.83 -24.78 -14.74
CA GLY A 114 -15.42 -25.71 -13.78
C GLY A 114 -16.90 -25.99 -14.05
N ILE A 115 -17.51 -26.81 -13.19
CA ILE A 115 -18.91 -27.24 -13.30
C ILE A 115 -19.87 -26.17 -12.74
N VAL A 116 -19.36 -25.27 -11.90
CA VAL A 116 -20.13 -24.20 -11.27
C VAL A 116 -19.88 -22.90 -12.01
N ASP A 117 -20.95 -22.18 -12.36
CA ASP A 117 -20.90 -20.82 -12.89
C ASP A 117 -21.25 -19.81 -11.77
N PRO A 118 -20.25 -19.20 -11.11
CA PRO A 118 -20.49 -18.26 -10.02
C PRO A 118 -21.13 -16.96 -10.52
N TYR A 119 -21.06 -16.63 -11.81
CA TYR A 119 -21.72 -15.45 -12.36
C TYR A 119 -23.24 -15.53 -12.18
N GLN A 120 -23.82 -16.72 -12.32
CA GLN A 120 -25.26 -16.94 -12.13
C GLN A 120 -25.74 -16.57 -10.73
N TRP A 121 -24.88 -16.73 -9.72
CA TRP A 121 -25.24 -16.42 -8.34
C TRP A 121 -25.53 -14.93 -8.13
N GLY A 122 -24.99 -14.06 -8.97
CA GLY A 122 -25.28 -12.64 -8.87
C GLY A 122 -26.67 -12.24 -9.35
N TYR A 123 -27.39 -13.09 -10.11
CA TYR A 123 -28.82 -12.91 -10.41
C TYR A 123 -29.74 -13.35 -9.26
N GLN A 124 -29.22 -14.15 -8.30
CA GLN A 124 -29.91 -14.53 -7.07
C GLN A 124 -29.11 -13.97 -5.87
N PRO A 125 -29.16 -12.65 -5.66
CA PRO A 125 -28.12 -11.91 -4.95
C PRO A 125 -28.09 -12.21 -3.45
N ASN A 126 -29.10 -12.85 -2.86
CA ASN A 126 -29.22 -12.98 -1.39
C ASN A 126 -27.96 -13.56 -0.73
N LEU A 127 -27.45 -14.70 -1.21
CA LEU A 127 -26.25 -15.32 -0.64
C LEU A 127 -24.99 -14.47 -0.90
N LEU A 128 -24.87 -13.89 -2.09
CA LEU A 128 -23.74 -13.05 -2.46
C LEU A 128 -23.73 -11.73 -1.65
N ALA A 129 -24.89 -11.13 -1.43
CA ALA A 129 -25.07 -9.95 -0.59
C ALA A 129 -24.74 -10.26 0.87
N ILE A 130 -25.18 -11.40 1.41
CA ILE A 130 -24.79 -11.84 2.76
C ILE A 130 -23.26 -12.01 2.84
N ALA A 131 -22.64 -12.62 1.84
CA ALA A 131 -21.19 -12.76 1.78
C ALA A 131 -20.47 -11.40 1.72
N ALA A 132 -20.95 -10.46 0.89
CA ALA A 132 -20.43 -9.10 0.80
C ALA A 132 -20.58 -8.34 2.12
N ILE A 133 -21.73 -8.45 2.79
CA ILE A 133 -21.97 -7.88 4.12
C ILE A 133 -21.02 -8.49 5.15
N ALA A 134 -20.82 -9.80 5.14
CA ALA A 134 -19.88 -10.47 6.05
C ALA A 134 -18.44 -9.96 5.84
N VAL A 135 -17.99 -9.80 4.60
CA VAL A 135 -16.71 -9.17 4.27
C VAL A 135 -16.66 -7.73 4.77
N GLY A 136 -17.73 -6.96 4.59
CA GLY A 136 -17.87 -5.60 5.12
C GLY A 136 -17.75 -5.53 6.65
N VAL A 137 -18.40 -6.44 7.38
CA VAL A 137 -18.32 -6.52 8.85
C VAL A 137 -16.90 -6.88 9.29
N LEU A 138 -16.25 -7.83 8.61
CA LEU A 138 -14.85 -8.19 8.89
C LEU A 138 -13.91 -7.01 8.62
N ALA A 139 -14.12 -6.28 7.53
CA ALA A 139 -13.37 -5.07 7.21
C ALA A 139 -13.58 -3.99 8.29
N TRP A 140 -14.82 -3.77 8.72
CA TRP A 140 -15.14 -2.82 9.80
C TRP A 140 -14.44 -3.19 11.12
N ALA A 141 -14.47 -4.48 11.50
CA ALA A 141 -13.77 -4.97 12.69
C ALA A 141 -12.24 -4.78 12.63
N LYS A 142 -11.68 -4.67 11.42
CA LYS A 142 -10.25 -4.36 11.19
C LYS A 142 -9.97 -2.87 10.97
N GLY A 143 -10.99 -2.01 11.06
CA GLY A 143 -10.87 -0.57 10.81
C GLY A 143 -10.71 -0.18 9.34
N HIS A 144 -11.04 -1.07 8.40
CA HIS A 144 -10.89 -0.83 6.97
C HIS A 144 -12.13 -0.09 6.41
N ASN A 145 -12.25 1.20 6.71
CA ASN A 145 -13.43 2.00 6.39
C ASN A 145 -13.67 2.19 4.88
N LEU A 146 -12.61 2.18 4.04
CA LEU A 146 -12.74 2.27 2.58
C LEU A 146 -13.48 1.05 2.03
N ILE A 147 -13.12 -0.16 2.48
CA ILE A 147 -13.75 -1.40 2.03
C ILE A 147 -15.22 -1.43 2.46
N VAL A 148 -15.50 -1.01 3.70
CA VAL A 148 -16.87 -0.90 4.21
C VAL A 148 -17.69 0.07 3.36
N ALA A 149 -17.15 1.26 3.06
CA ALA A 149 -17.83 2.27 2.26
C ALA A 149 -18.12 1.78 0.84
N VAL A 150 -17.13 1.19 0.17
CA VAL A 150 -17.29 0.66 -1.20
C VAL A 150 -18.36 -0.42 -1.24
N LEU A 151 -18.26 -1.45 -0.38
CA LEU A 151 -19.24 -2.53 -0.36
C LEU A 151 -20.65 -2.06 0.00
N SER A 152 -20.76 -1.12 0.94
CA SER A 152 -22.06 -0.55 1.31
C SER A 152 -22.69 0.22 0.14
N LEU A 153 -21.89 1.03 -0.56
CA LEU A 153 -22.34 1.80 -1.72
C LEU A 153 -22.73 0.88 -2.89
N ASP A 154 -21.99 -0.20 -3.12
CA ASP A 154 -22.35 -1.19 -4.15
C ASP A 154 -23.67 -1.89 -3.86
N LEU A 155 -23.90 -2.33 -2.63
CA LEU A 155 -25.16 -2.97 -2.23
C LEU A 155 -26.34 -2.00 -2.29
N ILE A 156 -26.14 -0.76 -1.86
CA ILE A 156 -27.16 0.29 -1.97
C ILE A 156 -27.47 0.56 -3.45
N ALA A 157 -26.44 0.74 -4.28
CA ALA A 157 -26.61 1.01 -5.70
C ALA A 157 -27.31 -0.15 -6.42
N PHE A 158 -26.98 -1.39 -6.08
CA PHE A 158 -27.66 -2.58 -6.59
C PHE A 158 -29.15 -2.56 -6.22
N GLN A 159 -29.47 -2.25 -4.96
CA GLN A 159 -30.86 -2.19 -4.50
C GLN A 159 -31.69 -1.10 -5.19
N PHE A 160 -31.04 0.00 -5.62
CA PHE A 160 -31.67 1.07 -6.39
C PHE A 160 -31.60 0.88 -7.91
N GLY A 161 -30.97 -0.18 -8.42
CA GLY A 161 -30.82 -0.44 -9.85
C GLY A 161 -30.06 0.66 -10.58
N LEU A 162 -28.95 1.15 -10.00
CA LEU A 162 -28.18 2.24 -10.60
C LEU A 162 -27.38 1.84 -11.84
N LEU A 163 -27.01 0.57 -11.98
CA LEU A 163 -26.48 0.01 -13.21
C LEU A 163 -27.61 -0.67 -13.99
N GLU A 164 -27.43 -0.82 -15.31
CA GLU A 164 -28.43 -1.51 -16.15
C GLU A 164 -28.48 -3.01 -15.86
N SER A 165 -27.38 -3.57 -15.35
CA SER A 165 -27.34 -4.97 -14.95
C SER A 165 -28.14 -5.22 -13.66
N ASN A 166 -28.84 -6.36 -13.65
CA ASN A 166 -29.49 -6.92 -12.48
C ASN A 166 -28.62 -8.00 -11.79
N ASN A 167 -27.33 -8.06 -12.12
CA ASN A 167 -26.37 -8.98 -11.53
C ASN A 167 -25.50 -8.24 -10.51
N LEU A 168 -25.49 -8.70 -9.25
CA LEU A 168 -24.71 -8.06 -8.18
C LEU A 168 -23.20 -8.10 -8.43
N TRP A 169 -22.69 -9.10 -9.15
CA TRP A 169 -21.26 -9.13 -9.49
C TRP A 169 -20.83 -7.93 -10.32
N ASP A 170 -21.69 -7.44 -11.22
CA ASP A 170 -21.37 -6.32 -12.10
C ASP A 170 -21.20 -5.00 -11.32
N TYR A 171 -21.75 -4.90 -10.11
CA TYR A 171 -21.54 -3.76 -9.21
C TYR A 171 -20.21 -3.87 -8.45
N LEU A 172 -19.82 -5.08 -8.08
CA LEU A 172 -18.68 -5.37 -7.20
C LEU A 172 -17.35 -5.48 -7.96
N ILE A 173 -17.36 -6.04 -9.17
CA ILE A 173 -16.14 -6.29 -9.93
C ILE A 173 -16.39 -6.24 -11.43
N ASP A 174 -15.47 -5.61 -12.15
CA ASP A 174 -15.42 -5.63 -13.61
C ASP A 174 -14.04 -6.10 -14.10
N PRO A 175 -13.87 -6.43 -15.40
CA PRO A 175 -12.60 -6.93 -15.92
C PRO A 175 -11.43 -5.95 -15.72
N PHE A 176 -11.67 -4.64 -15.76
CA PHE A 176 -10.64 -3.63 -15.54
C PHE A 176 -10.23 -3.56 -14.07
N ALA A 177 -11.21 -3.60 -13.16
CA ALA A 177 -10.97 -3.71 -11.72
C ALA A 177 -10.13 -4.95 -11.39
N ALA A 178 -10.48 -6.09 -11.98
CA ALA A 178 -9.77 -7.35 -11.79
C ALA A 178 -8.31 -7.28 -12.28
N ILE A 179 -8.07 -6.79 -13.49
CA ILE A 179 -6.72 -6.66 -14.06
C ILE A 179 -5.89 -5.68 -13.23
N THR A 180 -6.44 -4.52 -12.87
CA THR A 180 -5.73 -3.52 -12.07
C THR A 180 -5.42 -4.05 -10.66
N ALA A 181 -6.35 -4.76 -10.03
CA ALA A 181 -6.13 -5.44 -8.76
C ALA A 181 -5.00 -6.47 -8.83
N LEU A 182 -4.99 -7.31 -9.87
CA LEU A 182 -3.94 -8.32 -10.08
C LEU A 182 -2.56 -7.69 -10.28
N VAL A 183 -2.46 -6.66 -11.11
CA VAL A 183 -1.20 -5.94 -11.33
C VAL A 183 -0.72 -5.28 -10.04
N TYR A 184 -1.61 -4.63 -9.28
CA TYR A 184 -1.25 -3.98 -8.03
C TYR A 184 -0.85 -4.99 -6.94
N ALA A 185 -1.61 -6.06 -6.76
CA ALA A 185 -1.31 -7.12 -5.79
C ALA A 185 0.02 -7.81 -6.12
N THR A 186 0.28 -8.16 -7.39
CA THR A 186 1.56 -8.79 -7.78
C THR A 186 2.75 -7.84 -7.62
N SER A 187 2.60 -6.55 -7.93
CA SER A 187 3.68 -5.57 -7.75
C SER A 187 4.04 -5.36 -6.28
N THR A 188 3.04 -5.31 -5.40
CA THR A 188 3.23 -5.14 -3.95
C THR A 188 3.83 -6.39 -3.31
N LEU A 189 3.43 -7.58 -3.76
CA LEU A 189 4.09 -8.83 -3.38
C LEU A 189 5.56 -8.80 -3.82
N ARG A 190 5.85 -8.58 -5.10
CA ARG A 190 7.23 -8.54 -5.62
C ARG A 190 8.12 -7.57 -4.84
N ALA A 191 7.59 -6.40 -4.46
CA ALA A 191 8.33 -5.44 -3.64
C ALA A 191 8.68 -6.00 -2.25
N GLN A 192 7.74 -6.68 -1.59
CA GLN A 192 7.96 -7.35 -0.29
C GLN A 192 8.99 -8.48 -0.40
N TRP A 193 8.87 -9.34 -1.43
CA TRP A 193 9.84 -10.42 -1.69
C TRP A 193 11.25 -9.89 -1.91
N ARG A 194 11.41 -8.79 -2.67
CA ARG A 194 12.72 -8.13 -2.87
C ARG A 194 13.28 -7.54 -1.58
N ALA A 195 12.44 -6.94 -0.74
CA ALA A 195 12.86 -6.42 0.55
C ALA A 195 13.33 -7.53 1.50
N ALA A 196 12.65 -8.68 1.50
CA ALA A 196 13.03 -9.86 2.28
C ALA A 196 14.32 -10.53 1.76
N ALA A 197 14.50 -10.61 0.44
CA ALA A 197 15.71 -11.18 -0.17
C ALA A 197 16.95 -10.27 -0.10
N GLY A 198 16.74 -8.95 0.09
CA GLY A 198 17.80 -7.94 0.14
C GLY A 198 18.38 -7.65 1.54
N GLN A 199 18.04 -8.42 2.57
CA GLN A 199 18.64 -8.32 3.91
C GLN A 199 19.74 -9.39 4.11
N PRO A 200 21.01 -9.13 3.78
CA PRO A 200 22.10 -9.86 4.42
C PRO A 200 22.14 -9.42 5.89
N GLN A 201 21.97 -10.37 6.81
CA GLN A 201 22.25 -10.14 8.23
C GLN A 201 23.75 -9.92 8.43
N HIS A 202 24.26 -8.73 8.13
CA HIS A 202 25.49 -8.27 8.74
C HIS A 202 25.14 -7.87 10.17
N HIS A 203 25.22 -8.84 11.08
CA HIS A 203 25.66 -8.52 12.44
C HIS A 203 26.98 -7.76 12.28
N LYS A 204 26.92 -6.43 12.32
CA LYS A 204 28.10 -5.62 12.63
C LYS A 204 28.47 -6.06 14.04
N HIS A 205 29.43 -6.98 14.16
CA HIS A 205 30.27 -7.00 15.34
C HIS A 205 30.81 -5.58 15.45
N GLN A 206 30.30 -4.82 16.42
CA GLN A 206 30.98 -3.63 16.87
C GLN A 206 32.37 -4.11 17.29
N PRO A 207 33.46 -3.61 16.68
CA PRO A 207 34.74 -3.79 17.30
C PRO A 207 34.61 -3.16 18.68
N ILE A 208 34.91 -3.93 19.72
CA ILE A 208 35.10 -3.39 21.06
C ILE A 208 36.21 -2.35 20.87
N ALA A 209 35.81 -1.08 20.83
CA ALA A 209 36.75 0.01 20.92
C ALA A 209 37.29 -0.09 22.34
N ASP A 210 38.51 -0.62 22.45
CA ASP A 210 39.40 -0.34 23.57
C ASP A 210 39.81 1.15 23.45
N ASP A 211 38.83 2.03 23.57
CA ASP A 211 39.05 3.43 23.88
C ASP A 211 38.92 3.52 25.39
N GLY A 212 39.96 4.03 26.05
CA GLY A 212 40.08 4.09 27.51
C GLY A 212 39.06 4.99 28.19
N ARG A 213 37.79 4.91 27.83
CA ARG A 213 36.68 5.58 28.48
C ARG A 213 36.30 4.83 29.73
N VAL A 214 36.71 5.44 30.83
CA VAL A 214 36.23 5.19 32.19
C VAL A 214 34.71 5.04 32.16
N VAL A 215 34.24 3.83 32.47
CA VAL A 215 32.83 3.53 32.71
C VAL A 215 32.42 4.34 33.95
N GLN A 216 31.57 5.35 33.77
CA GLN A 216 30.90 6.01 34.89
C GLN A 216 29.93 5.02 35.53
N ILE A 217 30.38 4.34 36.58
CA ILE A 217 29.50 3.65 37.52
C ILE A 217 28.95 4.72 38.46
N LYS A 218 27.62 4.80 38.53
CA LYS A 218 26.89 5.66 39.47
C LYS A 218 27.46 5.50 40.90
N GLY A 219 27.93 6.63 41.45
CA GLY A 219 28.21 6.78 42.88
C GLY A 219 29.70 6.72 43.22
N HIS A 220 30.42 7.81 42.96
CA HIS A 220 31.43 8.46 43.82
C HIS A 220 32.27 9.40 42.97
N ILE A 221 32.22 10.69 43.29
CA ILE A 221 33.06 11.73 42.67
C ILE A 221 34.45 11.60 43.30
N LEU A 222 35.47 11.27 42.50
CA LEU A 222 36.86 11.52 42.86
C LEU A 222 37.41 12.61 41.94
N SER A 223 38.05 13.57 42.61
CA SER A 223 38.28 14.93 42.18
C SER A 223 39.72 15.12 41.69
N ARG A 224 39.85 15.97 40.67
CA ARG A 224 40.89 17.01 40.50
C ARG A 224 42.31 16.64 40.04
N GLU A 225 42.68 17.36 38.97
CA GLU A 225 43.99 17.90 38.54
C GLU A 225 45.25 17.00 38.59
N GLN A 226 45.99 16.97 37.47
CA GLN A 226 47.24 17.74 37.38
C GLN A 226 47.80 17.83 35.94
N HIS A 227 48.22 19.05 35.60
CA HIS A 227 49.04 19.43 34.45
C HIS A 227 50.46 18.87 34.57
N VAL A 228 51.06 18.41 33.47
CA VAL A 228 52.50 18.60 33.18
C VAL A 228 52.69 18.88 31.69
N VAL A 229 53.58 19.83 31.41
CA VAL A 229 53.86 20.53 30.16
C VAL A 229 55.22 20.08 29.59
N ALA A 230 55.36 20.22 28.27
CA ALA A 230 56.57 20.43 27.45
C ALA A 230 57.46 19.26 27.00
N GLY A 231 57.87 19.37 25.72
CA GLY A 231 59.02 18.71 25.12
C GLY A 231 59.00 18.73 23.59
N GLU A 232 59.37 19.86 22.97
CA GLU A 232 59.57 20.00 21.52
C GLU A 232 61.04 19.71 21.14
N ASN A 233 61.25 19.24 19.90
CA ASN A 233 62.50 19.16 19.09
C ASN A 233 63.42 17.91 19.14
N ASN A 234 63.23 17.01 18.15
CA ASN A 234 64.13 16.56 17.02
C ASN A 234 65.68 16.63 17.19
N PRO A 235 66.55 15.94 16.39
CA PRO A 235 66.43 14.81 15.44
C PRO A 235 67.48 13.69 15.67
N ALA A 236 67.46 12.65 14.81
CA ALA A 236 68.52 11.65 14.56
C ALA A 236 68.53 10.38 15.44
N GLY A 237 68.71 9.23 14.77
CA GLY A 237 69.20 8.00 15.40
C GLY A 237 68.23 6.83 15.41
N GLU A 238 68.30 6.04 14.35
CA GLU A 238 68.27 4.57 14.34
C GLU A 238 67.06 3.78 14.91
N LYS A 239 66.56 2.92 14.02
CA LYS A 239 65.71 1.77 14.29
C LYS A 239 66.47 0.75 15.15
N HIS A 240 65.84 0.17 16.18
CA HIS A 240 65.76 -1.30 16.31
C HIS A 240 64.83 -1.76 17.46
N GLY A 241 63.88 -2.61 17.09
CA GLY A 241 63.48 -3.85 17.79
C GLY A 241 63.09 -3.79 19.26
N TYR A 242 61.79 -3.67 19.55
CA TYR A 242 61.23 -4.13 20.83
C TYR A 242 61.00 -5.66 20.76
N GLY A 243 61.94 -6.42 21.32
CA GLY A 243 61.68 -7.80 21.73
C GLY A 243 60.86 -7.78 23.02
N TYR A 244 59.67 -8.37 22.97
CA TYR A 244 58.91 -8.69 24.18
C TYR A 244 59.51 -9.94 24.82
N THR A 245 60.13 -9.79 25.98
CA THR A 245 60.37 -10.88 26.93
C THR A 245 59.18 -10.93 27.88
N GLU A 246 58.38 -11.99 27.80
CA GLU A 246 57.45 -12.37 28.87
C GLU A 246 58.24 -12.85 30.10
N PRO A 247 57.81 -12.45 31.31
CA PRO A 247 57.84 -13.31 32.49
C PRO A 247 56.37 -13.57 32.88
N GLY A 248 55.86 -14.80 32.90
CA GLY A 248 56.43 -15.95 33.58
C GLY A 248 55.50 -16.38 34.71
N VAL A 249 54.89 -17.56 34.51
CA VAL A 249 54.55 -18.57 35.54
C VAL A 249 53.23 -18.43 36.32
N LEU A 250 52.22 -19.17 35.81
CA LEU A 250 51.48 -20.26 36.49
C LEU A 250 51.42 -20.27 38.04
N GLY A 251 50.21 -20.42 38.59
CA GLY A 251 50.07 -20.96 39.95
C GLY A 251 48.72 -20.78 40.66
N ALA A 252 47.75 -21.61 40.27
CA ALA A 252 46.76 -22.30 41.11
C ALA A 252 46.30 -21.73 42.49
N THR A 253 44.96 -21.68 42.60
CA THR A 253 44.11 -22.22 43.69
C THR A 253 43.95 -21.48 45.04
N ALA A 254 42.67 -21.25 45.36
CA ALA A 254 41.93 -21.72 46.55
C ALA A 254 41.21 -20.58 47.31
N THR A 255 39.93 -20.43 46.98
CA THR A 255 38.93 -19.74 47.80
C THR A 255 38.46 -20.63 48.95
N ALA A 256 38.76 -20.22 50.18
CA ALA A 256 37.98 -20.59 51.36
C ALA A 256 38.25 -19.60 52.50
N LYS A 257 37.24 -18.83 52.93
CA LYS A 257 36.68 -18.88 54.29
C LYS A 257 35.50 -17.92 54.47
N LYS A 258 34.46 -18.43 55.12
CA LYS A 258 33.27 -17.74 55.62
C LYS A 258 33.53 -17.34 57.08
N ALA A 259 33.24 -16.08 57.44
CA ALA A 259 32.88 -15.55 58.77
C ALA A 259 32.67 -14.03 58.55
N LYS A 260 31.58 -13.38 58.96
CA LYS A 260 30.82 -13.49 60.20
C LYS A 260 29.34 -13.20 59.91
#